data_AF-A0A7S1T8X2-F1
#
_entry.id   AF-A0A7S1T8X2-F1
#
_cell.length_a   1.000
_cell.length_b   1.000
_cell.length_c   1.000
_cell.angle_alpha   90.00
_cell.angle_beta   90.00
_cell.angle_gamma   90.00
#
_symmetry.space_group_name_H-M   'P 1'
#
loop_
_entity.id
_entity.type
_entity.pdbx_description
1 polymer ?
#
loop_
_entity_poly.entity_id
_entity_poly.type
_entity_poly.pdbx_seq_one_letter_code
_entity_poly.pdbx_strand_id
1 'polypeptide(L)'
;MPHDSLLSAAFGNHSAPHFHQHWSVGISCLFLSAPLPLFFAHGDTLLACFNMLVTACSVMADYLYINTVCDDVDRFVAASYIAYLLFLSFLNNGTLWTIANFTFLVLTPFCYSRNSRSKEQWQFRHALWHYVCGLNQVLIMYGVYHASKQLQ
;
A
#
# COMPACT_ATOMS: atom_id res chain seq x y z
N MET A 1 6.99 17.93 -26.10
CA MET A 1 5.78 17.66 -25.28
C MET A 1 6.10 16.44 -24.45
N PRO A 2 6.03 16.49 -23.12
CA PRO A 2 6.26 15.30 -22.31
C PRO A 2 5.22 14.25 -22.72
N HIS A 3 5.67 13.08 -23.13
CA HIS A 3 4.79 11.96 -23.39
C HIS A 3 4.21 11.54 -22.04
N ASP A 4 2.93 11.84 -21.80
CA ASP A 4 2.21 11.26 -20.68
C ASP A 4 2.27 9.75 -20.83
N SER A 5 2.96 9.09 -19.90
CA SER A 5 3.03 7.63 -19.88
C SER A 5 1.62 7.08 -19.70
N LEU A 6 1.36 5.86 -20.17
CA LEU A 6 0.09 5.15 -19.92
C LEU A 6 -0.23 5.10 -18.41
N LEU A 7 0.81 5.10 -17.57
CA LEU A 7 0.74 5.20 -16.11
C LEU A 7 0.30 6.60 -15.64
N SER A 8 0.82 7.66 -16.27
CA SER A 8 0.39 9.04 -16.01
C SER A 8 -1.10 9.24 -16.32
N ALA A 9 -1.63 8.57 -17.33
CA ALA A 9 -3.05 8.60 -17.66
C ALA A 9 -3.91 7.81 -16.65
N ALA A 10 -3.44 6.67 -16.16
CA ALA A 10 -4.16 5.82 -15.22
C ALA A 10 -4.13 6.36 -13.77
N PHE A 11 -3.01 6.97 -13.36
CA PHE A 11 -2.76 7.38 -11.97
C PHE A 11 -2.68 8.90 -11.78
N GLY A 12 -2.65 9.69 -12.87
CA GLY A 12 -2.53 11.14 -12.87
C GLY A 12 -1.09 11.64 -12.63
N ASN A 13 -0.71 12.72 -13.31
CA ASN A 13 0.69 13.20 -13.40
C ASN A 13 0.94 14.58 -12.77
N HIS A 14 0.03 15.08 -11.93
CA HIS A 14 0.11 16.44 -11.40
C HIS A 14 -0.02 16.47 -9.89
N SER A 15 0.98 15.93 -9.19
CA SER A 15 1.20 16.32 -7.81
C SER A 15 1.88 17.71 -7.85
N ALA A 16 1.16 18.76 -7.45
CA ALA A 16 1.69 20.14 -7.43
C ALA A 16 2.99 20.22 -6.61
N PRO A 17 3.98 21.07 -6.95
CA PRO A 17 5.36 21.07 -6.39
C PRO A 17 5.50 21.38 -4.88
N HIS A 18 4.41 21.34 -4.10
CA HIS A 18 4.37 21.62 -2.68
C HIS A 18 4.65 20.35 -1.85
N PHE A 19 5.79 19.71 -2.06
CA PHE A 19 6.15 18.46 -1.37
C PHE A 19 7.44 18.61 -0.58
N HIS A 20 7.31 19.01 0.68
CA HIS A 20 8.40 18.92 1.65
C HIS A 20 8.24 17.61 2.43
N GLN A 21 9.37 17.00 2.78
CA GLN A 21 9.45 15.88 3.72
C GLN A 21 8.65 16.20 4.98
N HIS A 22 7.53 15.50 5.17
CA HIS A 22 6.76 15.57 6.39
C HIS A 22 6.88 14.24 7.12
N TRP A 23 7.30 14.30 8.38
CA TRP A 23 7.58 13.12 9.19
C TRP A 23 6.38 12.16 9.25
N SER A 24 5.14 12.68 9.23
CA SER A 24 3.94 11.84 9.28
C SER A 24 3.80 10.92 8.07
N VAL A 25 4.23 11.38 6.88
CA VAL A 25 4.22 10.58 5.65
C VAL A 25 5.34 9.55 5.69
N GLY A 26 6.54 9.93 6.16
CA GLY A 26 7.65 8.98 6.36
C GLY A 26 7.28 7.86 7.32
N ILE A 27 6.70 8.18 8.48
CA ILE A 27 6.24 7.18 9.46
C ILE A 27 5.14 6.30 8.88
N SER A 28 4.19 6.87 8.14
CA SER A 28 3.10 6.08 7.56
C SER A 28 3.63 5.11 6.50
N CYS A 29 4.62 5.49 5.70
CA CYS A 29 5.32 4.56 4.79
C CYS A 29 5.95 3.39 5.54
N LEU A 30 6.67 3.67 6.64
CA LEU A 30 7.24 2.63 7.49
C LEU A 30 6.17 1.73 8.11
N PHE A 31 4.99 2.27 8.44
CA PHE A 31 3.88 1.48 8.96
C PHE A 31 3.33 0.44 7.96
N LEU A 32 3.60 0.58 6.65
CA LEU A 32 3.30 -0.50 5.70
C LEU A 32 4.04 -1.81 6.03
N SER A 33 5.12 -1.75 6.82
CA SER A 33 5.85 -2.91 7.31
C SER A 33 5.28 -3.52 8.61
N ALA A 34 4.12 -3.04 9.08
CA ALA A 34 3.42 -3.59 10.24
C ALA A 34 3.21 -5.12 10.22
N PRO A 35 2.97 -5.80 9.08
CA PRO A 35 2.80 -7.26 9.07
C PRO A 35 4.12 -8.06 9.15
N LEU A 36 5.30 -7.43 9.10
CA LEU A 36 6.59 -8.16 9.14
C LEU A 36 6.72 -9.13 10.32
N PRO A 37 6.38 -8.77 11.58
CA PRO A 37 6.47 -9.71 12.69
C PRO A 37 5.61 -10.96 12.47
N LEU A 38 4.44 -10.80 11.85
CA LEU A 38 3.53 -11.92 11.54
C LEU A 38 4.12 -12.84 10.46
N PHE A 39 4.73 -12.27 9.42
CA PHE A 39 5.41 -13.03 8.36
C PHE A 39 6.59 -13.83 8.90
N PHE A 40 7.45 -13.20 9.70
CA PHE A 40 8.58 -13.88 10.32
C PHE A 40 8.14 -14.98 11.29
N ALA A 41 7.07 -14.76 12.06
CA ALA A 41 6.54 -15.77 12.98
C ALA A 41 6.02 -17.04 12.26
N HIS A 42 5.59 -16.92 11.00
CA HIS A 42 5.12 -18.03 10.17
C HIS A 42 6.18 -18.54 9.17
N GLY A 43 7.41 -18.01 9.21
CA GLY A 43 8.50 -18.39 8.31
C GLY A 43 8.33 -17.92 6.87
N ASP A 44 7.42 -16.98 6.62
CA ASP A 44 6.97 -16.59 5.29
C ASP A 44 7.89 -15.52 4.66
N THR A 45 9.12 -15.95 4.38
CA THR A 45 10.24 -15.07 4.01
C THR A 45 9.96 -14.30 2.71
N LEU A 46 9.27 -14.90 1.74
CA LEU A 46 8.92 -14.25 0.49
C LEU A 46 8.00 -13.04 0.70
N LEU A 47 6.93 -13.20 1.50
CA LEU A 47 6.02 -12.12 1.85
C LEU A 47 6.72 -11.03 2.65
N ALA A 48 7.61 -11.40 3.58
CA ALA A 48 8.42 -10.45 4.32
C ALA A 48 9.31 -9.59 3.41
N CYS A 49 10.04 -10.22 2.48
CA CYS A 49 10.88 -9.51 1.51
C CYS A 49 10.05 -8.61 0.59
N PHE A 50 8.91 -9.09 0.10
CA PHE A 50 8.06 -8.29 -0.79
C PHE A 50 7.43 -7.10 -0.05
N ASN A 51 6.98 -7.29 1.18
CA ASN A 51 6.47 -6.21 2.03
C ASN A 51 7.56 -5.17 2.33
N MET A 52 8.78 -5.59 2.65
CA MET A 52 9.92 -4.68 2.80
C MET A 52 10.22 -3.90 1.52
N LEU A 53 10.13 -4.54 0.35
CA LEU A 53 10.31 -3.88 -0.94
C LEU A 53 9.24 -2.80 -1.17
N VAL A 54 7.96 -3.11 -0.90
CA VAL A 54 6.86 -2.13 -0.96
C VAL A 54 7.14 -0.97 -0.02
N THR A 55 7.46 -1.23 1.25
CA THR A 55 7.78 -0.19 2.23
C THR A 55 8.96 0.69 1.77
N ALA A 56 10.02 0.10 1.24
CA ALA A 56 11.17 0.83 0.74
C ALA A 56 10.81 1.71 -0.47
N CYS A 57 10.04 1.18 -1.42
CA CYS A 57 9.54 1.94 -2.56
C CYS A 57 8.66 3.11 -2.12
N SER A 58 7.76 2.92 -1.16
CA SER A 58 6.88 4.00 -0.68
C SER A 58 7.66 5.06 0.08
N VAL A 59 8.67 4.69 0.88
CA VAL A 59 9.58 5.67 1.49
C VAL A 59 10.34 6.47 0.41
N MET A 60 10.81 5.80 -0.64
CA MET A 60 11.51 6.47 -1.74
C MET A 60 10.58 7.41 -2.51
N ALA A 61 9.38 6.98 -2.88
CA ALA A 61 8.43 7.78 -3.65
C ALA A 61 7.82 8.92 -2.82
N ASP A 62 7.24 8.62 -1.66
CA ASP A 62 6.39 9.57 -0.94
C ASP A 62 7.13 10.45 0.07
N TYR A 63 8.39 10.13 0.38
CA TYR A 63 9.18 10.87 1.37
C TYR A 63 10.52 11.38 0.83
N LEU A 64 11.35 10.54 0.21
CA LEU A 64 12.71 10.92 -0.19
C LEU A 64 12.80 11.60 -1.57
N TYR A 65 12.14 11.06 -2.58
CA TYR A 65 12.30 11.39 -4.01
C TYR A 65 10.95 11.64 -4.69
N ILE A 66 10.18 12.56 -4.11
CA ILE A 66 8.81 12.87 -4.54
C ILE A 66 8.77 13.42 -5.98
N ASN A 67 7.83 12.96 -6.79
CA ASN A 67 7.67 13.31 -8.21
C ASN A 67 8.86 12.88 -9.08
N THR A 68 9.41 11.70 -8.81
CA THR A 68 10.45 11.08 -9.63
C THR A 68 9.97 9.75 -10.19
N VAL A 69 10.84 9.04 -10.91
CA VAL A 69 10.58 7.66 -11.36
C VAL A 69 10.24 6.70 -10.21
N CYS A 70 10.60 7.05 -8.97
CA CYS A 70 10.26 6.27 -7.79
C CYS A 70 8.74 6.12 -7.62
N ASP A 71 7.94 7.12 -8.03
CA ASP A 71 6.48 7.09 -7.92
C ASP A 71 5.88 6.00 -8.82
N ASP A 72 6.40 5.86 -10.04
CA ASP A 72 5.93 4.84 -10.98
C ASP A 72 6.35 3.44 -10.52
N VAL A 73 7.57 3.30 -9.99
CA VAL A 73 8.06 2.03 -9.43
C VAL A 73 7.22 1.62 -8.22
N ASP A 74 6.98 2.55 -7.28
CA ASP A 74 6.16 2.31 -6.10
C ASP A 74 4.75 1.85 -6.47
N ARG A 75 4.09 2.55 -7.40
CA ARG A 75 2.75 2.15 -7.88
C ARG A 75 2.73 0.74 -8.45
N PHE A 76 3.73 0.36 -9.25
CA PHE A 76 3.78 -0.98 -9.84
C PHE A 76 4.03 -2.07 -8.79
N VAL A 77 4.97 -1.82 -7.87
CA VAL A 77 5.33 -2.73 -6.79
C VAL A 77 4.15 -2.90 -5.82
N ALA A 78 3.53 -1.80 -5.40
CA ALA A 78 2.36 -1.79 -4.53
C ALA A 78 1.15 -2.47 -5.19
N ALA A 79 0.85 -2.18 -6.46
CA ALA A 79 -0.26 -2.82 -7.18
C ALA A 79 -0.06 -4.34 -7.30
N SER A 80 1.16 -4.78 -7.62
CA SER A 80 1.51 -6.19 -7.72
C SER A 80 1.37 -6.91 -6.38
N TYR A 81 1.83 -6.27 -5.30
CA TYR A 81 1.71 -6.80 -3.94
C TYR A 81 0.26 -6.85 -3.45
N ILE A 82 -0.54 -5.81 -3.71
CA ILE A 82 -1.98 -5.79 -3.41
C ILE A 82 -2.70 -6.93 -4.14
N ALA A 83 -2.42 -7.12 -5.45
CA ALA A 83 -3.01 -8.21 -6.23
C ALA A 83 -2.68 -9.58 -5.63
N TYR A 84 -1.43 -9.77 -5.19
CA TYR A 84 -1.02 -11.01 -4.54
C TYR A 84 -1.72 -11.24 -3.20
N LEU A 85 -1.83 -10.21 -2.34
CA LEU A 85 -2.56 -10.31 -1.08
C LEU A 85 -4.06 -10.58 -1.28
N LEU A 86 -4.68 -9.98 -2.29
CA LEU A 86 -6.08 -10.24 -2.64
C LEU A 86 -6.28 -11.68 -3.12
N PHE A 87 -5.34 -12.21 -3.89
CA PHE A 87 -5.35 -13.62 -4.29
C PHE A 87 -5.27 -14.54 -3.08
N LEU A 88 -4.34 -14.30 -2.15
CA LEU A 88 -4.23 -15.09 -0.91
C LEU A 88 -5.49 -14.97 -0.03
N SER A 89 -6.04 -13.76 0.11
CA SER A 89 -7.28 -13.52 0.83
C SER A 89 -8.46 -14.25 0.18
N PHE A 90 -8.55 -14.26 -1.14
CA PHE A 90 -9.62 -14.96 -1.85
C PHE A 90 -9.60 -16.46 -1.55
N LEU A 91 -8.42 -17.06 -1.58
CA LEU A 91 -8.24 -18.49 -1.32
C LEU A 91 -8.52 -18.88 0.14
N ASN A 92 -8.15 -18.04 1.10
CA ASN A 92 -8.15 -18.43 2.52
C ASN A 92 -9.25 -17.78 3.38
N ASN A 93 -9.63 -16.54 3.06
CA ASN A 93 -10.60 -15.75 3.84
C ASN A 93 -11.98 -15.69 3.17
N GLY A 94 -12.08 -16.13 1.92
CA GLY A 94 -13.31 -16.16 1.13
C GLY A 94 -13.59 -14.87 0.36
N THR A 95 -14.53 -14.98 -0.59
CA THR A 95 -14.82 -13.93 -1.58
C THR A 95 -15.37 -12.65 -0.96
N LEU A 96 -16.37 -12.75 -0.08
CA LEU A 96 -17.02 -11.58 0.51
C LEU A 96 -16.05 -10.76 1.37
N TRP A 97 -15.22 -11.44 2.17
CA TRP A 97 -14.17 -10.80 2.95
C TRP A 97 -13.18 -10.06 2.05
N THR A 98 -12.73 -10.72 0.97
CA THR A 98 -11.77 -10.14 0.03
C THR A 98 -12.32 -8.89 -0.66
N ILE A 99 -13.57 -8.92 -1.12
CA ILE A 99 -14.25 -7.77 -1.73
C ILE A 99 -14.37 -6.62 -0.73
N ALA A 100 -14.76 -6.91 0.52
CA ALA A 100 -14.90 -5.90 1.56
C ALA A 100 -13.56 -5.21 1.87
N ASN A 101 -12.48 -5.98 2.08
CA ASN A 101 -11.16 -5.43 2.37
C ASN A 101 -10.62 -4.62 1.19
N PHE A 102 -10.78 -5.10 -0.05
CA PHE A 102 -10.39 -4.35 -1.22
C PHE A 102 -11.13 -3.01 -1.33
N THR A 103 -12.46 -3.03 -1.17
CA THR A 103 -13.28 -1.83 -1.36
C THR A 103 -13.05 -0.81 -0.25
N PHE A 104 -13.15 -1.23 1.01
CA PHE A 104 -13.17 -0.32 2.14
C PHE A 104 -11.79 0.06 2.68
N LEU A 105 -10.80 -0.83 2.52
CA LEU A 105 -9.47 -0.64 3.13
C LEU A 105 -8.35 -0.41 2.11
N VAL A 106 -8.63 -0.56 0.80
CA VAL A 106 -7.68 -0.21 -0.27
C VAL A 106 -8.24 0.90 -1.16
N LEU A 107 -9.35 0.65 -1.85
CA LEU A 107 -9.88 1.60 -2.85
C LEU A 107 -10.45 2.88 -2.22
N THR A 108 -11.27 2.77 -1.19
CA THR A 108 -11.90 3.95 -0.56
C THR A 108 -10.86 4.94 -0.01
N PRO A 109 -9.84 4.50 0.78
CA PRO A 109 -8.81 5.41 1.27
C PRO A 109 -7.92 5.97 0.15
N PHE A 110 -7.62 5.18 -0.89
CA PHE A 110 -6.89 5.66 -2.06
C PHE A 110 -7.66 6.78 -2.79
N CYS A 111 -8.93 6.55 -3.11
CA CYS A 111 -9.81 7.55 -3.71
C CYS A 111 -9.95 8.80 -2.81
N TYR A 112 -10.02 8.61 -1.49
CA TYR A 112 -10.05 9.72 -0.54
C TYR A 112 -8.76 10.55 -0.57
N SER A 113 -7.59 9.91 -0.61
CA SER A 113 -6.28 10.55 -0.76
C SER A 113 -6.18 11.36 -2.06
N ARG A 114 -6.65 10.79 -3.18
CA ARG A 114 -6.66 11.43 -4.50
C ARG A 114 -7.52 12.70 -4.57
N ASN A 115 -8.53 12.83 -3.71
CA ASN A 115 -9.41 14.00 -3.65
C ASN A 115 -8.82 15.17 -2.83
N SER A 116 -7.53 15.15 -2.52
CA SER A 116 -6.86 16.21 -1.76
C SER A 116 -6.71 17.48 -2.60
N ARG A 117 -7.05 18.63 -2.02
CA ARG A 117 -6.98 19.94 -2.70
C ARG A 117 -5.91 20.87 -2.13
N SER A 118 -5.34 20.52 -0.97
CA SER A 118 -4.21 21.22 -0.36
C SER A 118 -3.12 20.22 0.04
N LYS A 119 -1.94 20.76 0.32
CA LYS A 119 -0.80 19.97 0.79
C LYS A 119 -1.10 19.26 2.11
N GLU A 120 -1.69 19.97 3.07
CA GLU A 120 -2.02 19.45 4.40
C GLU A 120 -3.07 18.34 4.29
N GLN A 121 -4.05 18.52 3.40
CA GLN A 121 -5.03 17.48 3.11
C GLN A 121 -4.35 16.24 2.53
N TRP A 122 -3.47 16.41 1.55
CA TRP A 122 -2.74 15.27 0.98
C TRP A 122 -1.91 14.56 2.04
N GLN A 123 -1.11 15.28 2.82
CA GLN A 123 -0.28 14.70 3.87
C GLN A 123 -1.10 13.86 4.87
N PHE A 124 -2.22 14.40 5.33
CA PHE A 124 -3.11 13.69 6.25
C PHE A 124 -3.75 12.47 5.60
N ARG A 125 -4.38 12.63 4.43
CA ARG A 125 -5.15 11.56 3.79
C ARG A 125 -4.27 10.46 3.23
N HIS A 126 -3.09 10.80 2.71
CA HIS A 126 -2.10 9.84 2.23
C HIS A 126 -1.49 9.05 3.38
N ALA A 127 -1.15 9.73 4.49
CA ALA A 127 -0.69 9.03 5.69
C ALA A 127 -1.78 8.09 6.24
N LEU A 128 -3.03 8.55 6.31
CA LEU A 128 -4.17 7.73 6.70
C LEU A 128 -4.33 6.50 5.80
N TRP A 129 -4.21 6.67 4.48
CA TRP A 129 -4.25 5.55 3.53
C TRP A 129 -3.17 4.50 3.84
N HIS A 130 -1.93 4.90 4.08
CA HIS A 130 -0.85 3.97 4.46
C HIS A 130 -1.14 3.24 5.77
N TYR A 131 -1.64 3.92 6.79
CA TYR A 131 -2.01 3.28 8.06
C TYR A 131 -3.12 2.25 7.88
N VAL A 132 -4.17 2.59 7.13
CA VAL A 132 -5.27 1.68 6.83
C VAL A 132 -4.78 0.48 6.03
N CYS A 133 -3.91 0.69 5.03
CA CYS A 133 -3.30 -0.39 4.27
C CYS A 133 -2.43 -1.30 5.14
N GLY A 134 -1.55 -0.75 5.98
CA GLY A 134 -0.71 -1.53 6.90
C GLY A 134 -1.54 -2.40 7.85
N LEU A 135 -2.60 -1.83 8.44
CA LEU A 135 -3.52 -2.59 9.30
C LEU A 135 -4.28 -3.66 8.53
N ASN A 136 -4.79 -3.34 7.34
CA ASN A 136 -5.50 -4.27 6.48
C ASN A 136 -4.65 -5.49 6.11
N GLN A 137 -3.37 -5.28 5.81
CA GLN A 137 -2.44 -6.38 5.56
C GLN A 137 -2.34 -7.33 6.76
N VAL A 138 -2.24 -6.80 7.98
CA VAL A 138 -2.23 -7.63 9.19
C VAL A 138 -3.52 -8.44 9.32
N LEU A 139 -4.69 -7.82 9.07
CA LEU A 139 -5.98 -8.49 9.16
C LEU A 139 -6.15 -9.60 8.10
N ILE A 140 -5.78 -9.33 6.85
CA ILE A 140 -5.80 -10.32 5.76
C ILE A 140 -4.94 -11.51 6.13
N MET A 141 -3.71 -11.26 6.58
CA MET A 141 -2.72 -12.30 6.83
C MET A 141 -3.00 -13.08 8.11
N TYR A 142 -3.61 -12.45 9.12
CA TYR A 142 -4.16 -13.16 10.27
C TYR A 142 -5.18 -14.22 9.82
N GLY A 143 -6.12 -13.85 8.94
CA GLY A 143 -7.08 -14.79 8.37
C GLY A 143 -6.41 -15.92 7.58
N VAL A 144 -5.44 -15.58 6.71
CA VAL A 144 -4.69 -16.56 5.90
C VAL A 144 -4.03 -17.61 6.79
N TYR A 145 -3.27 -17.19 7.80
CA TYR A 145 -2.54 -18.11 8.67
C TYR A 145 -3.44 -18.91 9.63
N HIS A 146 -4.59 -18.37 10.02
CA HIS A 146 -5.53 -19.10 10.86
C HIS A 146 -6.37 -20.13 10.07
N ALA A 147 -6.75 -19.83 8.82
CA ALA A 147 -7.45 -20.78 7.96
C ALA A 147 -6.57 -22.00 7.64
N SER A 148 -5.27 -21.79 7.40
CA SER A 148 -4.32 -22.89 7.09
C SER A 148 -4.20 -23.92 8.23
N LYS A 149 -4.33 -23.48 9.49
CA LYS A 149 -4.23 -24.37 10.67
C LYS A 149 -5.45 -25.29 10.84
N GLN A 150 -6.59 -24.96 10.23
CA GLN A 150 -7.80 -25.79 10.35
C GLN A 150 -7.79 -27.01 9.41
N LEU A 151 -6.86 -27.05 8.46
CA LEU A 151 -6.73 -28.12 7.47
C LEU A 151 -5.64 -29.15 7.82
N GLN A 152 -4.91 -28.95 8.93
CA GLN A 152 -3.90 -29.87 9.47
C GLN A 152 -4.46 -30.66 10.65
#